data_AF-A0A3B0U449-F1
#
_entry.id   AF-A0A3B0U449-F1
#
_cell.length_a   1.000
_cell.length_b   1.000
_cell.length_c   1.000
_cell.angle_alpha   90.00
_cell.angle_beta   90.00
_cell.angle_gamma   90.00
#
_symmetry.space_group_name_H-M   'P 1'
#
loop_
_entity.id
_entity.type
_entity.pdbx_description
1 polymer ?
#
loop_
_entity_poly.entity_id
_entity_poly.type
_entity_poly.pdbx_seq_one_letter_code
_entity_poly.pdbx_strand_id
1 'polypeptide(L)'
;MIGMLFKWDGFIFPKVVKTIYFIGLVLIVAGTVIGAIGGFSAGMSMSGLGAGLMGFIAPLIGGLIGLILWRITMEIWSVLFSIHDLLREIRDQNANSN
;
A
#
# COMPACT_ATOMS: atom_id res chain seq x y z
N MET A 1 11.89 -20.37 -15.02
CA MET A 1 10.64 -20.43 -14.22
C MET A 1 10.00 -19.05 -13.95
N ILE A 2 10.60 -17.92 -14.38
CA ILE A 2 10.02 -16.57 -14.23
C ILE A 2 9.02 -16.22 -15.35
N GLY A 3 9.11 -16.87 -16.51
CA GLY A 3 8.25 -16.60 -17.68
C GLY A 3 6.76 -16.96 -17.51
N MET A 4 6.41 -17.74 -16.49
CA MET A 4 5.00 -18.06 -16.20
C MET A 4 4.29 -16.98 -15.39
N LEU A 5 5.03 -16.04 -14.79
CA LEU A 5 4.45 -14.90 -14.07
C LEU A 5 3.87 -13.83 -15.02
N PHE A 6 4.17 -13.91 -16.32
CA PHE A 6 3.66 -13.02 -17.35
C PHE A 6 2.46 -13.58 -18.13
N LYS A 7 1.94 -14.77 -17.76
CA LYS A 7 0.64 -15.23 -18.29
C LYS A 7 -0.47 -14.49 -17.56
N TRP A 8 -0.83 -13.35 -18.12
CA TRP A 8 -1.92 -12.47 -17.71
C TRP A 8 -3.28 -13.08 -18.08
N ASP A 9 -3.53 -14.30 -17.61
CA ASP A 9 -4.76 -15.04 -17.88
C ASP A 9 -5.45 -15.44 -16.58
N GLY A 10 -6.51 -14.70 -16.25
CA GLY A 10 -7.54 -15.13 -15.31
C GLY A 10 -7.44 -14.53 -13.92
N PHE A 11 -8.29 -13.55 -13.64
CA PHE A 11 -9.01 -13.37 -12.36
C PHE A 11 -8.18 -13.48 -11.05
N ILE A 12 -6.89 -13.15 -11.07
CA ILE A 12 -6.00 -13.13 -9.90
C ILE A 12 -6.11 -11.78 -9.15
N PHE A 13 -6.82 -10.82 -9.73
CA PHE A 13 -6.84 -9.43 -9.30
C PHE A 13 -7.27 -9.20 -7.83
N PRO A 14 -8.37 -9.80 -7.33
CA PRO A 14 -8.81 -9.58 -5.94
C PRO A 14 -7.78 -10.09 -4.91
N LYS A 15 -7.11 -11.20 -5.22
CA LYS A 15 -6.09 -11.80 -4.35
C LYS A 15 -4.80 -10.97 -4.34
N VAL A 16 -4.43 -10.39 -5.48
CA VAL A 16 -3.24 -9.53 -5.59
C VAL A 16 -3.41 -8.23 -4.82
N VAL A 17 -4.55 -7.55 -4.94
CA VAL A 17 -4.82 -6.31 -4.18
C VAL A 17 -4.72 -6.56 -2.68
N LYS A 18 -5.29 -7.66 -2.18
CA LYS A 18 -5.17 -8.05 -0.76
C LYS A 18 -3.72 -8.31 -0.34
N THR A 19 -2.93 -8.95 -1.19
CA THR A 19 -1.52 -9.24 -0.90
C THR A 19 -0.69 -7.95 -0.86
N ILE A 20 -0.90 -7.06 -1.84
CA ILE A 20 -0.25 -5.75 -1.90
C ILE A 20 -0.61 -4.94 -0.65
N TYR A 21 -1.89 -4.90 -0.27
CA TYR A 21 -2.35 -4.19 0.94
C TYR A 21 -1.53 -4.57 2.17
N PHE A 22 -1.35 -5.88 2.41
CA PHE A 22 -0.63 -6.36 3.58
C PHE A 22 0.86 -6.02 3.51
N ILE A 23 1.47 -6.14 2.33
CA ILE A 23 2.88 -5.78 2.11
C ILE A 23 3.09 -4.29 2.41
N GLY A 24 2.28 -3.40 1.84
CA GLY A 24 2.43 -1.96 2.09
C GLY A 24 2.14 -1.57 3.53
N LEU A 25 1.17 -2.22 4.18
CA LEU A 25 0.92 -2.03 5.60
C LEU A 25 2.15 -2.41 6.45
N VAL A 26 2.74 -3.57 6.19
CA VAL A 26 3.96 -4.02 6.87
C VAL A 26 5.11 -3.05 6.61
N LEU A 27 5.28 -2.57 5.38
CA LEU A 27 6.33 -1.60 5.04
C LEU A 27 6.13 -0.25 5.74
N ILE A 28 4.90 0.25 5.85
CA ILE A 28 4.61 1.50 6.55
C ILE A 28 4.90 1.34 8.04
N VAL A 29 4.45 0.24 8.66
CA VAL A 29 4.70 -0.03 10.08
C VAL A 29 6.19 -0.20 10.34
N ALA A 30 6.89 -1.03 9.55
CA ALA A 30 8.32 -1.24 9.68
C ALA A 30 9.10 0.06 9.44
N GLY A 31 8.77 0.82 8.40
CA GLY A 31 9.39 2.10 8.09
C GLY A 31 9.16 3.13 9.19
N THR A 32 7.99 3.14 9.82
CA THR A 32 7.67 4.01 10.96
C THR A 32 8.53 3.65 12.17
N VAL A 33 8.64 2.37 12.51
CA VAL A 33 9.43 1.90 13.66
C VAL A 33 10.93 2.14 13.43
N ILE A 34 11.44 1.76 12.26
CA ILE A 34 12.84 1.98 11.87
C ILE A 34 13.13 3.48 11.84
N GLY A 35 12.24 4.27 11.26
CA GLY A 35 12.35 5.72 11.19
C GLY A 35 12.36 6.36 12.57
N ALA A 36 11.50 5.92 13.49
CA ALA A 36 11.44 6.47 14.85
C ALA A 36 12.72 6.16 15.65
N ILE A 37 13.19 4.90 15.62
CA ILE A 37 14.42 4.50 16.31
C ILE A 37 15.64 5.16 15.67
N GLY A 38 15.73 5.13 14.35
CA GLY A 38 16.82 5.73 13.57
C GLY A 38 16.87 7.24 13.74
N GLY A 39 15.74 7.92 13.60
CA GLY A 39 15.60 9.36 13.78
C GLY A 39 15.91 9.82 15.20
N PHE A 40 15.49 9.05 16.22
CA PHE A 40 15.89 9.31 17.59
C PHE A 40 17.40 9.19 17.78
N SER A 41 18.00 8.07 17.34
CA SER A 41 19.44 7.83 17.51
C SER A 41 20.31 8.85 16.78
N ALA A 42 19.95 9.22 15.55
CA ALA A 42 20.64 10.22 14.75
C ALA A 42 20.47 11.63 15.32
N GLY A 43 19.25 11.98 15.76
CA GLY A 43 19.01 13.28 16.39
C GLY A 43 19.79 13.45 17.70
N MET A 44 19.85 12.40 18.52
CA MET A 44 20.63 12.38 19.76
C MET A 44 22.12 12.59 19.52
N SER A 45 22.68 11.97 18.47
CA SER A 45 24.12 12.08 18.17
C SER A 45 24.52 13.42 17.54
N MET A 46 23.63 14.05 16.77
CA MET A 46 23.95 15.26 16.00
C MET A 46 23.64 16.57 16.72
N SER A 47 22.54 16.64 17.48
CA SER A 47 22.05 17.93 18.03
C SER A 47 21.40 17.79 19.42
N GLY A 48 21.57 16.63 20.06
CA GLY A 48 21.07 16.37 21.42
C GLY A 48 19.58 16.05 21.50
N LEU A 49 19.04 16.14 22.72
CA LEU A 49 17.73 15.58 23.07
C LEU A 49 16.57 16.13 22.23
N GLY A 50 16.54 17.45 21.97
CA GLY A 50 15.46 18.08 21.20
C GLY A 50 15.35 17.53 19.77
N ALA A 51 16.49 17.36 19.10
CA ALA A 51 16.53 16.78 17.76
C ALA A 51 16.19 15.28 17.77
N GLY A 52 16.63 14.55 18.81
CA GLY A 52 16.25 13.15 19.01
C GLY A 52 14.73 12.98 19.14
N LEU A 53 14.08 13.76 20.00
CA LEU A 53 12.62 13.71 20.17
C LEU A 53 11.87 14.06 18.88
N MET A 54 12.29 15.10 18.16
CA MET A 54 11.70 15.43 16.86
C MET A 54 11.89 14.31 15.84
N GLY A 55 13.08 13.70 15.79
CA GLY A 55 13.39 12.55 14.94
C GLY A 55 12.59 11.28 15.31
N PHE A 56 12.12 11.17 16.54
CA PHE A 56 11.21 10.09 16.97
C PHE A 56 9.75 10.36 16.61
N ILE A 57 9.29 11.60 16.82
CA ILE A 57 7.89 11.99 16.64
C ILE A 57 7.53 12.13 15.16
N ALA A 58 8.41 12.71 14.34
CA ALA A 58 8.11 12.97 12.93
C ALA A 58 7.78 11.68 12.13
N PRO A 59 8.51 10.56 12.28
CA PRO A 59 8.15 9.29 11.64
C PRO A 59 6.83 8.72 12.12
N LEU A 60 6.42 8.93 13.38
CA LEU A 60 5.12 8.47 13.89
C LEU A 60 3.97 9.21 13.20
N ILE A 61 4.10 10.53 13.07
CA ILE A 61 3.12 11.36 12.34
C ILE A 61 3.13 10.97 10.86
N GLY A 62 4.31 10.83 10.25
CA GLY A 62 4.46 10.38 8.87
C GLY A 62 3.87 9.00 8.61
N GLY A 63 4.02 8.07 9.56
CA GLY A 63 3.45 6.73 9.52
C GLY A 63 1.94 6.74 9.57
N LEU A 64 1.34 7.55 10.44
CA LEU A 64 -0.12 7.75 10.50
C LEU A 64 -0.67 8.31 9.18
N ILE A 65 -0.04 9.37 8.65
CA ILE A 65 -0.42 9.95 7.35
C ILE A 65 -0.26 8.91 6.24
N GLY A 66 0.87 8.19 6.22
CA GLY A 66 1.14 7.12 5.27
C GLY A 66 0.09 6.02 5.30
N LEU A 67 -0.41 5.64 6.48
CA LEU A 67 -1.45 4.64 6.65
C LEU A 67 -2.80 5.11 6.08
N ILE A 68 -3.15 6.39 6.27
CA ILE A 68 -4.35 6.99 5.67
C ILE A 68 -4.22 7.04 4.14
N LEU A 69 -3.09 7.51 3.62
CA LEU A 69 -2.84 7.57 2.17
C LEU A 69 -2.83 6.17 1.53
N TRP A 70 -2.30 5.17 2.24
CA TRP A 70 -2.32 3.79 1.81
C TRP A 70 -3.75 3.26 1.71
N ARG A 71 -4.60 3.55 2.70
CA ARG A 71 -6.02 3.21 2.67
C ARG A 71 -6.71 3.80 1.44
N ILE A 72 -6.53 5.10 1.19
CA ILE A 72 -7.13 5.78 0.03
C ILE A 72 -6.65 5.15 -1.28
N THR A 73 -5.35 4.88 -1.39
CA THR A 73 -4.77 4.27 -2.60
C THR A 73 -5.37 2.88 -2.86
N MET A 74 -5.48 2.05 -1.83
CA MET A 74 -6.04 0.70 -1.92
C MET A 74 -7.53 0.71 -2.28
N GLU A 75 -8.27 1.70 -1.79
CA GLU A 75 -9.67 1.91 -2.13
C GLU A 75 -9.83 2.30 -3.60
N ILE A 76 -9.04 3.26 -4.09
CA ILE A 76 -9.04 3.66 -5.52
C ILE A 76 -8.74 2.46 -6.42
N TRP A 77 -7.69 1.69 -6.13
CA TRP A 77 -7.37 0.49 -6.89
C TRP A 77 -8.54 -0.49 -6.89
N SER A 78 -9.12 -0.79 -5.73
CA SER A 78 -10.26 -1.72 -5.61
C SER A 78 -11.47 -1.27 -6.43
N VAL A 79 -11.79 0.03 -6.41
CA VAL A 79 -12.89 0.62 -7.18
C VAL A 79 -12.64 0.50 -8.69
N LEU A 80 -11.42 0.81 -9.16
CA LEU A 80 -11.06 0.68 -10.57
C LEU A 80 -11.25 -0.76 -11.08
N PHE A 81 -10.88 -1.76 -10.28
CA PHE A 81 -11.09 -3.16 -10.66
C PHE A 81 -12.55 -3.57 -10.64
N SER A 82 -13.33 -3.08 -9.67
CA SER A 82 -14.77 -3.29 -9.64
C SER A 82 -15.44 -2.78 -10.93
N ILE A 83 -15.05 -1.59 -11.40
CA ILE A 83 -15.57 -1.02 -12.66
C ILE A 83 -15.21 -1.90 -13.86
N HIS A 84 -13.97 -2.38 -13.93
CA HIS A 84 -13.54 -3.29 -15.00
C HIS A 84 -14.38 -4.58 -15.03
N ASP A 85 -14.62 -5.17 -13.87
CA ASP A 85 -15.40 -6.40 -13.76
C ASP A 85 -16.88 -6.18 -14.11
N LEU A 86 -17.47 -5.05 -13.70
CA LEU A 86 -18.83 -4.65 -14.07
C LEU A 86 -18.98 -4.45 -15.59
N LEU A 87 -18.02 -3.77 -16.24
CA LEU A 87 -18.04 -3.56 -17.70
C LEU A 87 -17.92 -4.89 -18.46
N ARG A 88 -17.12 -5.82 -17.94
CA ARG A 88 -17.00 -7.17 -18.49
C ARG A 88 -18.31 -7.93 -18.40
N GLU A 89 -19.00 -7.86 -17.27
CA GLU A 89 -20.30 -8.51 -17.07
C GLU A 89 -21.36 -7.96 -18.05
N ILE A 90 -21.46 -6.64 -18.20
CA ILE A 90 -22.40 -6.00 -19.13
C ILE A 90 -22.13 -6.45 -20.59
N ARG A 91 -20.86 -6.55 -20.99
CA ARG A 91 -20.49 -7.03 -22.32
C ARG A 91 -20.94 -8.47 -22.54
N ASP A 92 -20.68 -9.34 -21.58
CA ASP A 92 -20.98 -10.77 -21.70
C ASP A 92 -22.52 -11.01 -21.65
N GLN A 93 -23.28 -10.18 -20.93
CA GLN A 93 -24.75 -10.18 -20.96
C GLN A 93 -25.31 -9.75 -22.33
N ASN A 94 -24.79 -8.67 -22.93
CA ASN A 94 -25.22 -8.20 -24.26
C ASN A 94 -24.90 -9.22 -25.38
N ALA A 95 -23.81 -9.99 -25.25
CA ALA A 95 -23.44 -11.02 -26.21
C ALA A 95 -24.41 -12.22 -26.21
N ASN A 96 -24.99 -12.57 -25.05
CA ASN A 96 -25.95 -13.67 -24.92
C ASN A 96 -27.40 -13.28 -25.24
N SER A 97 -27.69 -11.98 -25.40
CA SER A 97 -29.03 -11.45 -25.72
C SER A 97 -29.27 -11.27 -27.23
N ASN A 98 -28.29 -11.58 -28.08
CA ASN A 98 -28.38 -11.60 -29.55
C ASN A 98 -28.28 -13.03 -30.08
#